data_AF-A0A2M7E939-F1
#
_entry.id   AF-A0A2M7E939-F1
#
_cell.length_a   1.000
_cell.length_b   1.000
_cell.length_c   1.000
_cell.angle_alpha   90.00
_cell.angle_beta   90.00
_cell.angle_gamma   90.00
#
_symmetry.space_group_name_H-M   'P 1'
#
loop_
_entity.id
_entity.type
_entity.pdbx_description
1 polymer ?
#
loop_
_entity_poly.entity_id
_entity_poly.type
_entity_poly.pdbx_seq_one_letter_code
_entity_poly.pdbx_strand_id
1 'polypeptide(L)'
;MLYIVATPIGNLEDITLRALRVLGEVDFIAAEDTRETRKLLFKYKIKKPLFSYYKDNERKMAGKILQLLKEGRKIALVSDRGTPGISDPAYLLVKLVREAKIPVASIPGACA
;
A
#
# COMPACT_ATOMS: atom_id res chain seq x y z
N MET A 1 -11.44 -2.23 -3.13
CA MET A 1 -10.39 -2.60 -4.12
C MET A 1 -9.03 -2.34 -3.49
N LEU A 2 -8.11 -3.30 -3.61
CA LEU A 2 -6.75 -3.18 -3.09
C LEU A 2 -5.78 -2.76 -4.21
N TYR A 3 -4.97 -1.75 -3.96
CA TYR A 3 -3.85 -1.39 -4.82
C TYR A 3 -2.54 -1.79 -4.15
N ILE A 4 -1.66 -2.45 -4.89
CA ILE A 4 -0.29 -2.73 -4.47
C ILE A 4 0.57 -1.69 -5.17
N VAL A 5 1.25 -0.83 -4.43
CA VAL A 5 1.98 0.31 -4.99
C VAL A 5 3.45 0.20 -4.62
N ALA A 6 4.32 0.11 -5.63
CA ALA A 6 5.76 0.19 -5.44
C ALA A 6 6.16 1.63 -5.05
N THR A 7 7.02 1.78 -4.04
CA THR A 7 7.62 3.07 -3.66
C THR A 7 9.04 3.20 -4.22
N PRO A 8 9.55 4.44 -4.35
CA PRO A 8 10.93 4.66 -4.76
C PRO A 8 11.96 4.12 -3.77
N ILE A 9 13.11 3.67 -4.28
CA ILE A 9 14.21 3.14 -3.47
C ILE A 9 15.30 4.21 -3.37
N GLY A 10 15.06 5.19 -2.48
CA GLY A 10 16.00 6.29 -2.21
C GLY A 10 15.63 7.60 -2.92
N ASN A 11 15.53 7.62 -4.25
CA ASN A 11 15.16 8.84 -4.97
C ASN A 11 13.64 8.99 -5.09
N LEU A 12 13.04 9.93 -4.34
CA LEU A 12 11.59 10.17 -4.34
C LEU A 12 11.00 10.45 -5.74
N GLU A 13 11.81 10.87 -6.71
CA GLU A 13 11.37 11.20 -8.08
C GLU A 13 11.16 9.97 -8.96
N ASP A 14 11.61 8.79 -8.54
CA ASP A 14 11.38 7.53 -9.26
C ASP A 14 9.94 7.01 -9.09
N ILE A 15 9.09 7.75 -8.36
CA ILE A 15 7.68 7.40 -8.23
C ILE A 15 6.94 7.66 -9.54
N THR A 16 6.10 6.71 -9.94
CA THR A 16 5.31 6.87 -11.18
C THR A 16 4.14 7.82 -10.98
N LEU A 17 3.75 8.52 -12.05
CA LEU A 17 2.53 9.34 -12.07
C LEU A 17 1.28 8.53 -11.69
N ARG A 18 1.24 7.25 -12.07
CA ARG A 18 0.14 6.34 -11.72
C ARG A 18 0.10 6.05 -10.23
N ALA A 19 1.25 5.85 -9.59
CA ALA A 19 1.32 5.68 -8.13
C ALA A 19 0.83 6.93 -7.40
N LEU A 20 1.27 8.12 -7.81
CA LEU A 20 0.80 9.38 -7.22
C LEU A 20 -0.71 9.56 -7.34
N ARG A 21 -1.28 9.29 -8.53
CA ARG A 21 -2.72 9.36 -8.75
C ARG A 21 -3.48 8.39 -7.82
N VAL A 22 -3.05 7.12 -7.78
CA VAL A 22 -3.69 6.10 -6.94
C VAL A 22 -3.62 6.48 -5.46
N LEU A 23 -2.45 6.91 -4.97
CA LEU A 23 -2.31 7.38 -3.58
C LEU A 23 -3.20 8.59 -3.27
N GLY A 24 -3.48 9.44 -4.26
CA GLY A 24 -4.44 10.54 -4.15
C GLY A 24 -5.92 10.13 -4.17
N GLU A 25 -6.26 8.98 -4.76
CA GLU A 25 -7.65 8.53 -4.96
C GLU A 25 -8.13 7.53 -3.89
N VAL A 26 -7.23 6.80 -3.24
CA VAL A 26 -7.61 5.82 -2.21
C VAL A 26 -8.17 6.48 -0.94
N ASP A 27 -8.97 5.73 -0.18
CA ASP A 27 -9.48 6.17 1.12
C ASP A 27 -8.39 6.08 2.20
N PHE A 28 -7.56 5.04 2.12
CA PHE A 28 -6.52 4.74 3.12
C PHE A 28 -5.23 4.24 2.49
N ILE A 29 -4.12 4.49 3.17
CA ILE A 29 -2.80 3.98 2.79
C ILE A 29 -2.27 3.10 3.93
N ALA A 30 -1.98 1.84 3.65
CA ALA A 30 -1.29 0.92 4.54
C ALA A 30 0.20 0.88 4.14
N ALA A 31 1.09 1.22 5.06
CA ALA A 31 2.52 1.31 4.82
C ALA A 31 3.31 0.51 5.85
N GLU A 32 4.43 -0.08 5.43
CA GLU A 32 5.36 -0.75 6.34
C GLU A 32 6.02 0.24 7.32
N ASP A 33 6.70 1.26 6.79
CA ASP A 33 7.20 2.43 7.51
C ASP A 33 6.40 3.68 7.16
N THR A 34 5.50 4.04 8.08
CA THR A 34 4.68 5.25 7.91
C THR A 34 5.49 6.54 7.93
N ARG A 35 6.76 6.55 8.35
CA ARG A 35 7.60 7.76 8.36
C ARG A 35 8.12 8.07 6.97
N GLU A 36 8.63 7.07 6.25
CA GLU A 36 9.10 7.24 4.87
C GLU A 36 7.93 7.54 3.93
N THR A 37 6.85 6.77 4.04
CA THR A 37 5.64 7.05 3.27
C THR A 37 5.09 8.46 3.56
N ARG A 38 5.15 8.96 4.80
CA ARG A 38 4.75 10.36 5.09
C ARG A 38 5.61 11.39 4.37
N LYS A 39 6.93 11.20 4.27
CA LYS A 39 7.82 12.12 3.54
C LYS A 39 7.45 12.17 2.06
N LEU A 40 7.20 11.01 1.45
CA LEU A 40 6.75 10.90 0.07
C LEU A 40 5.43 11.66 -0.15
N LEU A 41 4.42 11.38 0.68
CA LEU A 41 3.11 12.02 0.57
C LEU A 41 3.19 13.53 0.81
N PHE A 42 4.07 13.98 1.71
CA PHE A 42 4.33 15.39 1.95
C PHE A 42 4.95 16.09 0.72
N LYS A 43 6.00 15.50 0.11
CA LYS A 43 6.63 16.04 -1.12
C LYS A 43 5.61 16.28 -2.22
N TYR A 44 4.68 15.34 -2.40
CA TYR A 44 3.65 15.39 -3.44
C TYR A 44 2.30 15.97 -2.97
N LYS A 45 2.24 16.56 -1.77
CA LYS A 45 1.04 17.22 -1.20
C LYS A 45 -0.20 16.31 -1.12
N ILE A 46 0.00 15.01 -0.94
CA ILE A 46 -1.08 14.02 -0.79
C ILE A 46 -1.44 13.91 0.69
N LYS A 47 -2.69 14.23 1.04
CA LYS A 47 -3.23 14.07 2.40
C LYS A 47 -4.16 12.88 2.46
N LYS A 48 -3.70 11.79 3.07
CA LYS A 48 -4.50 10.58 3.30
C LYS A 48 -4.23 9.99 4.68
N PRO A 49 -5.21 9.29 5.30
CA PRO A 49 -4.97 8.56 6.52
C PRO A 49 -4.02 7.38 6.26
N LEU A 50 -3.00 7.24 7.11
CA LEU A 50 -2.04 6.14 7.08
C LEU A 50 -2.30 5.12 8.19
N PHE A 51 -2.12 3.86 7.84
CA PHE A 51 -2.01 2.75 8.78
C PHE A 51 -0.63 2.11 8.67
N SER A 52 -0.07 1.71 9.81
CA SER A 52 1.15 0.91 9.82
C SER A 52 0.80 -0.56 9.63
N TYR A 53 1.50 -1.23 8.70
CA TYR A 53 1.28 -2.62 8.34
C TYR A 53 2.64 -3.35 8.23
N TYR A 54 3.01 -4.07 9.28
CA TYR A 54 4.30 -4.76 9.41
C TYR A 54 4.12 -6.11 10.10
N LYS A 55 5.15 -6.96 10.07
CA LYS A 55 5.06 -8.39 10.47
C LYS A 55 4.35 -8.63 11.82
N ASP A 56 4.66 -7.87 12.86
CA ASP A 56 4.09 -8.11 14.19
C ASP A 56 2.59 -7.77 14.30
N ASN A 57 2.08 -6.90 13.43
CA ASN A 57 0.68 -6.48 13.43
C ASN A 57 -0.14 -7.01 12.24
N GLU A 58 0.51 -7.78 11.36
CA GLU A 58 0.01 -8.19 10.05
C GLU A 58 -1.36 -8.88 10.13
N ARG A 59 -1.55 -9.85 11.04
CA ARG A 59 -2.82 -10.58 11.18
C ARG A 59 -3.98 -9.68 11.60
N LYS A 60 -3.76 -8.86 12.63
CA LYS A 60 -4.78 -7.94 13.15
C LYS A 60 -5.16 -6.91 12.09
N MET A 61 -4.15 -6.34 11.45
CA MET A 61 -4.35 -5.28 10.47
C MET A 61 -4.92 -5.82 9.16
N ALA A 62 -4.56 -7.02 8.74
CA ALA A 62 -5.14 -7.67 7.56
C ALA A 62 -6.66 -7.86 7.73
N GLY A 63 -7.13 -8.27 8.91
CA GLY A 63 -8.56 -8.36 9.21
C GLY A 63 -9.28 -7.01 9.08
N LYS A 64 -8.69 -5.95 9.65
CA LYS A 64 -9.24 -4.59 9.55
C LYS A 64 -9.27 -4.07 8.10
N ILE A 65 -8.18 -4.26 7.36
CA ILE A 65 -8.09 -3.86 5.95
C ILE A 65 -9.12 -4.63 5.12
N LEU A 66 -9.25 -5.94 5.34
CA LEU A 66 -10.23 -6.77 4.64
C LEU A 66 -11.66 -6.29 4.88
N GLN A 67 -12.00 -5.93 6.12
CA GLN A 67 -13.30 -5.37 6.45
C GLN A 67 -13.57 -4.07 5.69
N LEU A 68 -12.63 -3.12 5.72
CA LEU A 68 -12.75 -1.86 4.99
C LEU A 68 -12.90 -2.09 3.47
N LEU A 69 -12.17 -3.05 2.91
CA LEU A 69 -12.28 -3.42 1.51
C LEU A 69 -13.66 -4.01 1.17
N LYS A 70 -14.25 -4.81 2.07
CA LYS A 70 -15.62 -5.34 1.94
C LYS A 70 -16.69 -4.25 2.02
N GLU A 71 -16.43 -3.20 2.78
CA GLU A 71 -17.26 -1.98 2.82
C GLU A 71 -17.12 -1.10 1.57
N GLY A 72 -16.36 -1.54 0.57
CA GLY A 72 -16.19 -0.82 -0.71
C GLY A 72 -15.07 0.22 -0.68
N ARG A 73 -14.32 0.36 0.41
CA ARG A 73 -13.19 1.29 0.49
C ARG A 73 -12.05 0.87 -0.45
N LYS A 74 -11.32 1.86 -0.93
CA LYS A 74 -10.10 1.69 -1.73
C LYS A 74 -8.89 1.88 -0.83
N ILE A 75 -7.97 0.91 -0.86
CA ILE A 75 -6.79 0.92 -0.01
C ILE A 75 -5.54 0.73 -0.87
N ALA A 76 -4.52 1.56 -0.65
CA ALA A 76 -3.19 1.34 -1.20
C ALA A 76 -2.30 0.68 -0.15
N LEU A 77 -1.63 -0.41 -0.52
CA LEU A 77 -0.55 -1.03 0.23
C LEU A 77 0.78 -0.61 -0.39
N VAL A 78 1.64 -0.01 0.43
CA VAL A 78 2.99 0.45 0.06
C VAL A 78 4.03 -0.29 0.90
N SER A 79 5.08 -0.78 0.25
CA SER A 79 6.26 -1.41 0.87
C SER A 79 7.47 -0.48 0.63
N ASP A 80 8.33 -0.30 1.64
CA ASP A 80 9.36 0.75 1.64
C ASP A 80 10.69 0.32 1.02
N ARG A 81 10.80 -0.87 0.41
CA ARG A 81 12.03 -1.34 -0.26
C ARG A 81 11.78 -2.28 -1.45
N GLY A 82 11.01 -1.81 -2.44
CA GLY A 82 10.80 -2.52 -3.71
C GLY A 82 9.51 -3.33 -3.79
N THR A 83 9.44 -4.23 -4.79
CA THR A 83 8.20 -4.92 -5.21
C THR A 83 7.60 -5.76 -4.07
N PRO A 84 6.34 -5.50 -3.68
CA PRO A 84 5.65 -6.33 -2.69
C PRO A 84 5.48 -7.76 -3.21
N GLY A 85 6.09 -8.75 -2.55
CA GLY A 85 5.90 -10.16 -2.85
C GLY A 85 7.08 -11.10 -2.57
N ILE A 86 8.26 -10.61 -2.17
CA ILE A 86 9.46 -11.47 -2.00
C ILE A 86 9.86 -11.63 -0.52
N SER A 87 9.38 -10.78 0.39
CA SER A 87 9.62 -10.94 1.85
C SER A 87 8.58 -10.24 2.74
N ASP A 88 7.39 -9.99 2.19
CA ASP A 88 6.52 -8.92 2.63
C ASP A 88 5.33 -9.35 3.50
N PRO A 89 4.95 -8.55 4.51
CA PRO A 89 3.64 -8.63 5.14
C PRO A 89 2.47 -8.51 4.13
N ALA A 90 2.72 -8.09 2.89
CA ALA A 90 1.73 -8.04 1.81
C ALA A 90 1.09 -9.41 1.48
N TYR A 91 1.83 -10.53 1.65
CA TYR A 91 1.37 -11.83 1.18
C TYR A 91 0.06 -12.28 1.85
N LEU A 92 -0.01 -12.17 3.19
CA LEU A 92 -1.19 -12.58 3.93
C LEU A 92 -2.42 -11.78 3.50
N LEU A 93 -2.29 -10.45 3.42
CA LEU A 93 -3.38 -9.58 3.00
C LEU A 93 -3.83 -9.89 1.58
N VAL A 94 -2.91 -10.00 0.62
CA VAL A 94 -3.25 -10.29 -0.78
C VAL A 94 -3.97 -11.64 -0.89
N LYS A 95 -3.52 -12.66 -0.15
CA LYS A 95 -4.20 -13.96 -0.09
C LYS A 95 -5.65 -13.82 0.37
N LEU A 96 -5.87 -13.18 1.52
CA LEU A 96 -7.21 -12.97 2.10
C LEU A 96 -8.13 -12.16 1.17
N VAL A 97 -7.59 -11.13 0.51
CA VAL A 97 -8.34 -10.28 -0.42
C VAL A 97 -8.74 -11.05 -1.68
N ARG A 98 -7.86 -11.91 -2.20
CA ARG A 98 -8.18 -12.81 -3.33
C ARG A 98 -9.22 -13.86 -2.94
N GLU A 99 -9.12 -14.46 -1.77
CA GLU A 99 -10.13 -15.41 -1.24
C GLU A 99 -11.50 -14.75 -1.09
N ALA A 100 -11.53 -13.47 -0.69
CA ALA A 100 -12.74 -12.67 -0.61
C ALA A 100 -13.26 -12.14 -1.97
N LYS A 101 -12.64 -12.54 -3.10
CA LYS A 101 -12.98 -12.09 -4.47
C LYS A 101 -12.96 -10.56 -4.64
N ILE A 102 -12.14 -9.87 -3.87
CA ILE A 102 -11.98 -8.42 -3.97
C ILE A 102 -10.93 -8.10 -5.05
N PRO A 103 -11.16 -7.13 -5.94
CA PRO A 103 -10.19 -6.77 -6.97
C PRO A 103 -8.87 -6.27 -6.38
N VAL A 104 -7.76 -6.75 -6.95
CA VAL A 104 -6.39 -6.36 -6.64
C VAL A 104 -5.74 -5.81 -7.91
N ALA A 105 -5.12 -4.63 -7.83
CA ALA A 105 -4.34 -4.05 -8.92
C ALA A 105 -2.92 -3.73 -8.47
N SER A 106 -1.93 -4.17 -9.24
CA SER A 106 -0.53 -3.83 -9.03
C SER A 106 -0.16 -2.56 -9.81
N ILE A 107 0.51 -1.62 -9.14
CA ILE A 107 1.05 -0.39 -9.71
C ILE A 107 2.58 -0.55 -9.76
N PRO A 108 3.15 -0.73 -10.98
CA PRO A 108 4.57 -0.95 -11.13
C PRO A 108 5.36 0.33 -10.76
N GLY A 109 6.60 0.12 -10.36
CA GLY A 109 7.54 1.16 -9.96
C GLY A 109 8.92 0.56 -9.72
N ALA A 110 9.77 1.28 -9.00
CA ALA A 110 11.14 0.87 -8.72
C ALA A 110 11.22 -0.48 -8.00
N CYS A 111 12.17 -1.31 -8.41
CA CYS A 111 12.57 -2.55 -7.76
C CYS A 111 14.10 -2.63 -7.79
N ALA A 112 14.71 -3.05 -6.69
CA ALA A 112 16.14 -3.31 -6.58
C ALA A 112 16.39 -4.82 -6.47
#